data_AF-A0A7R9UBE0-F1
#
_entry.id   AF-A0A7R9UBE0-F1
#
_cell.length_a   1.000
_cell.length_b   1.000
_cell.length_c   1.000
_cell.angle_alpha   90.00
_cell.angle_beta   90.00
_cell.angle_gamma   90.00
#
_symmetry.space_group_name_H-M   'P 1'
#
loop_
_entity.id
_entity.type
_entity.pdbx_description
1 polymer ?
#
loop_
_entity_poly.entity_id
_entity_poly.type
_entity_poly.pdbx_seq_one_letter_code
_entity_poly.pdbx_strand_id
1 'polypeptide(L)'
;SDAQTARATAFQRYKQLPGIHMGKGKQSSSTEPKGWKTIRPLALASLHGLVSLLGRRNATKGDPKLALALLTRFRSLVPYFIPFPRMAKTMLKSLLAYWSRSTEHLEGPQKREVQQIRLSAYTAIWDLSTAVPAPFLDLALKGSYLTYVRRSRSAPASGGGAGAEAISTAVEKAAAQAFMASCIVEMYGIDLGSSYQCAFLYIRQLALHLRTAYAKKTKESFAMVLSWQFLSSLRLWTLVLSAYPGPEELQPLIYPLTQVIQGSMKLLPTSKFLPLRLHCIRLLQQLAAASGLFC
;
A
#
# COMPACT_ATOMS: atom_id res chain seq x y z
N SER A 1 29.03 -9.39 -4.95
CA SER A 1 27.94 -10.37 -4.99
C SER A 1 27.18 -10.51 -3.68
N ASP A 2 27.62 -9.95 -2.54
CA ASP A 2 26.97 -10.22 -1.23
C ASP A 2 26.15 -9.07 -0.62
N ALA A 3 25.94 -7.96 -1.34
CA ALA A 3 25.15 -6.83 -0.84
C ALA A 3 23.64 -6.92 -1.14
N GLN A 4 23.24 -7.74 -2.13
CA GLN A 4 21.82 -7.92 -2.50
C GLN A 4 21.10 -8.95 -1.62
N THR A 5 21.82 -9.87 -1.00
CA THR A 5 21.26 -10.96 -0.17
C THR A 5 20.92 -10.52 1.27
N ALA A 6 21.36 -9.32 1.70
CA ALA A 6 21.22 -8.86 3.09
C ALA A 6 19.92 -8.09 3.39
N ARG A 7 19.13 -7.71 2.39
CA ARG A 7 17.87 -6.96 2.59
C ARG A 7 16.67 -7.90 2.66
N ALA A 8 16.72 -8.89 3.54
CA ALA A 8 15.49 -9.57 3.96
C ALA A 8 14.60 -8.55 4.68
N THR A 9 13.50 -8.15 4.04
CA THR A 9 12.58 -7.17 4.62
C THR A 9 11.98 -7.71 5.93
N ALA A 10 11.50 -6.83 6.81
CA ALA A 10 10.95 -7.24 8.11
C ALA A 10 9.86 -8.33 7.97
N PHE A 11 9.11 -8.32 6.87
CA PHE A 11 8.12 -9.35 6.56
C PHE A 11 8.73 -10.68 6.06
N GLN A 12 9.86 -10.65 5.35
CA GLN A 12 10.60 -11.88 5.01
C GLN A 12 11.19 -12.55 6.25
N ARG A 13 11.62 -11.77 7.25
CA ARG A 13 12.02 -12.29 8.57
C ARG A 13 10.83 -12.85 9.34
N TYR A 14 9.66 -12.22 9.24
CA TYR A 14 8.40 -12.75 9.79
C TYR A 14 8.00 -14.09 9.15
N LYS A 15 8.26 -14.30 7.86
CA LYS A 15 8.06 -15.61 7.19
C LYS A 15 8.95 -16.74 7.73
N GLN A 16 10.06 -16.43 8.42
CA GLN A 16 11.00 -17.43 8.96
C GLN A 16 10.65 -17.91 10.38
N LEU A 17 9.59 -17.39 11.01
CA LEU A 17 9.13 -17.88 12.31
C LEU A 17 8.55 -19.31 12.17
N PRO A 18 8.90 -20.25 13.07
CA PRO A 18 8.45 -21.63 13.00
C PRO A 18 6.92 -21.68 13.09
N GLY A 19 6.28 -22.19 12.03
CA GLY A 19 4.82 -22.21 11.84
C GLY A 19 4.34 -21.58 10.52
N ILE A 20 5.21 -20.89 9.78
CA ILE A 20 4.87 -20.28 8.48
C ILE A 20 5.76 -20.90 7.39
N HIS A 21 5.25 -21.93 6.71
CA HIS A 21 5.86 -22.44 5.49
C HIS A 21 4.93 -22.14 4.31
N MET A 22 5.20 -21.03 3.63
CA MET A 22 4.67 -20.76 2.29
C MET A 22 5.73 -21.22 1.29
N GLY A 23 5.45 -22.34 0.60
CA GLY A 23 6.35 -22.93 -0.39
C GLY A 23 6.70 -21.93 -1.50
N LYS A 24 7.99 -21.88 -1.88
CA LYS A 24 8.45 -21.17 -3.08
C LYS A 24 7.79 -21.79 -4.31
N GLY A 25 7.31 -20.92 -5.20
CA GLY A 25 6.41 -21.29 -6.27
C GLY A 25 6.99 -22.24 -7.32
N LYS A 26 6.07 -22.99 -7.93
CA LYS A 26 6.08 -23.29 -9.36
C LYS A 26 4.64 -23.15 -9.82
N GLN A 27 4.38 -22.25 -10.77
CA GLN A 27 3.09 -22.20 -11.46
C GLN A 27 2.87 -23.56 -12.10
N SER A 28 1.89 -24.29 -11.60
CA SER A 28 1.36 -25.50 -12.23
C SER A 28 0.00 -25.15 -12.77
N SER A 29 -0.09 -25.23 -14.10
CA SER A 29 -1.30 -25.39 -14.90
C SER A 29 -2.48 -25.98 -14.13
N SER A 30 -3.65 -25.34 -14.29
CA SER A 30 -4.95 -25.97 -14.52
C SER A 30 -4.97 -27.49 -14.25
N THR A 31 -5.00 -27.88 -12.99
CA THR A 31 -5.35 -29.24 -12.62
C THR A 31 -6.30 -29.07 -11.45
N GLU A 32 -7.61 -29.05 -11.74
CA GLU A 32 -8.61 -29.16 -10.69
C GLU A 32 -8.23 -30.39 -9.86
N PRO A 33 -7.99 -30.27 -8.55
CA PRO A 33 -7.60 -31.41 -7.73
C PRO A 33 -8.68 -32.49 -7.83
N LYS A 34 -8.28 -33.77 -7.88
CA LYS A 34 -9.23 -34.90 -7.92
C LYS A 34 -10.23 -34.73 -6.75
N GLY A 35 -11.53 -34.68 -7.05
CA GLY A 35 -12.59 -34.40 -6.07
C GLY A 35 -13.05 -32.93 -5.98
N TRP A 36 -12.48 -32.02 -6.78
CA TRP A 36 -12.86 -30.59 -6.83
C TRP A 36 -14.35 -30.39 -7.07
N LYS A 37 -14.98 -31.18 -7.95
CA LYS A 37 -16.42 -31.08 -8.25
C LYS A 37 -17.31 -31.26 -7.00
N THR A 38 -16.90 -32.11 -6.06
CA THR A 38 -17.62 -32.37 -4.81
C THR A 38 -17.36 -31.31 -3.75
N ILE A 39 -16.13 -30.79 -3.67
CA ILE A 39 -15.69 -29.80 -2.67
C ILE A 39 -16.09 -28.37 -3.09
N ARG A 40 -16.21 -28.10 -4.39
CA ARG A 40 -16.53 -26.80 -4.99
C ARG A 40 -17.76 -26.12 -4.38
N PRO A 41 -18.93 -26.76 -4.21
CA PRO A 41 -20.09 -26.09 -3.60
C PRO A 41 -19.84 -25.68 -2.14
N LEU A 42 -19.18 -26.54 -1.35
CA LEU A 42 -18.84 -26.25 0.05
C LEU A 42 -17.79 -25.14 0.16
N ALA A 43 -16.78 -25.16 -0.71
CA ALA A 43 -15.79 -24.09 -0.81
C ALA A 43 -16.47 -22.78 -1.21
N LEU A 44 -17.33 -22.78 -2.22
CA LEU A 44 -18.05 -21.59 -2.67
C LEU A 44 -18.94 -21.01 -1.57
N ALA A 45 -19.69 -21.84 -0.85
CA ALA A 45 -20.52 -21.42 0.28
C ALA A 45 -19.66 -20.81 1.40
N SER A 46 -18.53 -21.43 1.73
CA SER A 46 -17.59 -20.94 2.73
C SER A 46 -16.96 -19.60 2.32
N LEU A 47 -16.55 -19.47 1.05
CA LEU A 47 -15.97 -18.25 0.50
C LEU A 47 -17.00 -17.11 0.47
N HIS A 48 -18.25 -17.41 0.09
CA HIS A 48 -19.34 -16.44 0.09
C HIS A 48 -19.68 -15.99 1.53
N GLY A 49 -19.74 -16.94 2.47
CA GLY A 49 -19.87 -16.65 3.90
C GLY A 49 -18.78 -15.70 4.39
N LEU A 50 -17.51 -15.99 4.10
CA LEU A 50 -16.40 -15.12 4.48
C LEU A 50 -16.44 -13.75 3.84
N VAL A 51 -16.70 -13.67 2.53
CA VAL A 51 -16.81 -12.39 1.82
C VAL A 51 -17.96 -11.56 2.37
N SER A 52 -19.10 -12.18 2.68
CA SER A 52 -20.25 -11.49 3.24
C SER A 52 -19.99 -11.02 4.67
N LEU A 53 -19.39 -11.83 5.54
CA LEU A 53 -19.08 -11.48 6.92
C LEU A 53 -18.01 -10.39 7.00
N LEU A 54 -16.88 -10.57 6.30
CA LEU A 54 -15.83 -9.56 6.23
C LEU A 54 -16.29 -8.31 5.46
N GLY A 55 -17.20 -8.45 4.50
CA GLY A 55 -17.82 -7.34 3.79
C GLY A 55 -18.76 -6.50 4.67
N ARG A 56 -19.47 -7.13 5.60
CA ARG A 56 -20.31 -6.46 6.62
C ARG A 56 -19.46 -5.89 7.75
N ARG A 57 -18.69 -4.84 7.45
CA ARG A 57 -17.76 -4.20 8.39
C ARG A 57 -18.39 -3.84 9.73
N ASN A 58 -19.66 -3.43 9.74
CA ASN A 58 -20.35 -3.06 10.98
C ASN A 58 -20.51 -4.24 11.95
N ALA A 59 -20.69 -5.46 11.44
CA ALA A 59 -20.75 -6.67 12.28
C ALA A 59 -19.40 -6.93 12.97
N THR A 60 -18.29 -6.65 12.30
CA THR A 60 -16.92 -6.83 12.84
C THR A 60 -16.38 -5.62 13.60
N LYS A 61 -17.13 -4.51 13.68
CA LYS A 61 -16.71 -3.32 14.44
C LYS A 61 -16.89 -3.54 15.94
N GLY A 62 -17.94 -4.27 16.34
CA GLY A 62 -18.24 -4.58 17.74
C GLY A 62 -17.37 -5.70 18.33
N ASP A 63 -16.79 -6.56 17.49
CA ASP A 63 -15.92 -7.66 17.92
C ASP A 63 -14.63 -7.74 17.06
N PRO A 64 -13.53 -7.11 17.52
CA PRO A 64 -12.24 -7.17 16.82
C PRO A 64 -11.62 -8.58 16.83
N LYS A 65 -11.93 -9.41 17.84
CA LYS A 65 -11.42 -10.79 17.93
C LYS A 65 -12.07 -11.68 16.87
N LEU A 66 -13.36 -11.50 16.62
CA LEU A 66 -14.04 -12.14 15.49
C LEU A 66 -13.38 -11.76 14.16
N ALA A 67 -13.07 -10.47 13.95
CA ALA A 67 -12.40 -10.03 12.73
C ALA A 67 -11.03 -10.71 12.56
N LEU A 68 -10.23 -10.81 13.63
CA LEU A 68 -8.94 -11.49 13.63
C LEU A 68 -9.08 -13.00 13.34
N ALA A 69 -10.03 -13.67 13.97
CA ALA A 69 -10.28 -15.09 13.76
C ALA A 69 -10.66 -15.38 12.30
N LEU A 70 -11.53 -14.56 11.72
CA LEU A 70 -11.94 -14.67 10.31
C LEU A 70 -10.78 -14.42 9.35
N LEU A 71 -9.94 -13.40 9.59
CA LEU A 71 -8.75 -13.12 8.78
C LEU A 71 -7.68 -14.22 8.90
N THR A 72 -7.55 -14.82 10.07
CA THR A 72 -6.62 -15.93 10.28
C THR A 72 -7.10 -17.18 9.52
N ARG A 73 -8.39 -17.52 9.64
CA ARG A 73 -9.01 -18.63 8.91
C ARG A 73 -8.95 -18.41 7.40
N PHE A 74 -9.14 -17.18 6.94
CA PHE A 74 -9.09 -16.81 5.53
C PHE A 74 -7.79 -17.27 4.85
N ARG A 75 -6.64 -17.24 5.52
CA ARG A 75 -5.35 -17.62 4.93
C ARG A 75 -5.33 -19.07 4.45
N SER A 76 -5.95 -19.98 5.20
CA SER A 76 -6.11 -21.39 4.79
C SER A 76 -6.99 -21.58 3.55
N LEU A 77 -7.81 -20.57 3.21
CA LEU A 77 -8.78 -20.62 2.13
C LEU A 77 -8.32 -19.90 0.86
N VAL A 78 -7.14 -19.26 0.89
CA VAL A 78 -6.56 -18.53 -0.25
C VAL A 78 -6.50 -19.38 -1.53
N PRO A 79 -6.06 -20.65 -1.53
CA PRO A 79 -6.00 -21.46 -2.76
C PRO A 79 -7.38 -21.64 -3.43
N TYR A 80 -8.46 -21.62 -2.66
CA TYR A 80 -9.82 -21.78 -3.19
C TYR A 80 -10.33 -20.53 -3.91
N PHE A 81 -9.66 -19.38 -3.80
CA PHE A 81 -10.01 -18.17 -4.56
C PHE A 81 -9.54 -18.20 -6.01
N ILE A 82 -8.56 -19.04 -6.36
CA ILE A 82 -7.96 -19.14 -7.70
C ILE A 82 -9.03 -19.30 -8.80
N PRO A 83 -10.00 -20.24 -8.70
CA PRO A 83 -11.05 -20.40 -9.71
C PRO A 83 -12.16 -19.34 -9.65
N PHE A 84 -12.14 -18.43 -8.67
CA PHE A 84 -13.19 -17.41 -8.46
C PHE A 84 -12.63 -15.97 -8.42
N PRO A 85 -12.08 -15.46 -9.54
CA PRO A 85 -11.41 -14.15 -9.57
C PRO A 85 -12.35 -12.97 -9.23
N ARG A 86 -13.65 -13.09 -9.54
CA ARG A 86 -14.66 -12.08 -9.14
C ARG A 86 -14.80 -11.99 -7.62
N MET A 87 -14.78 -13.14 -6.94
CA MET A 87 -14.86 -13.23 -5.49
C MET A 87 -13.58 -12.68 -4.84
N ALA A 88 -12.42 -13.00 -5.40
CA ALA A 88 -11.14 -12.46 -4.97
C ALA A 88 -11.13 -10.92 -5.07
N LYS A 89 -11.63 -10.35 -6.16
CA LYS A 89 -11.75 -8.88 -6.33
C LYS A 89 -12.67 -8.24 -5.29
N THR A 90 -13.80 -8.88 -4.95
CA THR A 90 -14.69 -8.39 -3.89
C THR A 90 -14.01 -8.47 -2.53
N MET A 91 -13.30 -9.57 -2.25
CA MET A 91 -12.53 -9.72 -1.02
C MET A 91 -11.44 -8.66 -0.88
N LEU A 92 -10.69 -8.38 -1.96
CA LEU A 92 -9.66 -7.34 -1.97
C LEU A 92 -10.20 -5.98 -1.50
N LYS A 93 -11.41 -5.59 -1.92
CA LYS A 93 -12.04 -4.34 -1.46
C LYS A 93 -12.30 -4.35 0.05
N SER A 94 -12.73 -5.48 0.59
CA SER A 94 -12.95 -5.64 2.04
C SER A 94 -11.63 -5.59 2.80
N LEU A 95 -10.61 -6.32 2.34
CA LEU A 95 -9.29 -6.36 2.96
C LEU A 95 -8.61 -4.98 2.96
N LEU A 96 -8.67 -4.24 1.85
CA LEU A 96 -8.15 -2.87 1.77
C LEU A 96 -8.81 -1.94 2.80
N ALA A 97 -10.10 -2.14 3.07
CA ALA A 97 -10.81 -1.37 4.08
C ALA A 97 -10.36 -1.71 5.52
N TYR A 98 -10.07 -2.99 5.82
CA TYR A 98 -9.50 -3.39 7.11
C TYR A 98 -8.08 -2.86 7.29
N TRP A 99 -7.25 -2.98 6.25
CA TRP A 99 -5.88 -2.48 6.25
C TRP A 99 -5.81 -0.96 6.46
N SER A 100 -6.77 -0.22 5.90
CA SER A 100 -6.87 1.23 6.04
C SER A 100 -7.65 1.72 7.27
N ARG A 101 -8.03 0.86 8.23
CA ARG A 101 -8.74 1.28 9.46
C ARG A 101 -7.94 2.31 10.25
N SER A 102 -8.61 3.36 10.73
CA SER A 102 -7.98 4.34 11.61
C SER A 102 -7.74 3.73 12.99
N THR A 103 -6.63 4.13 13.60
CA THR A 103 -6.30 3.85 15.00
C THR A 103 -6.35 5.13 15.83
N GLU A 104 -6.80 6.23 15.23
CA GLU A 104 -6.98 7.52 15.89
C GLU A 104 -7.97 7.35 17.04
N HIS A 105 -7.68 7.98 18.18
CA HIS A 105 -8.49 7.94 19.41
C HIS A 105 -8.64 6.56 20.07
N LEU A 106 -7.86 5.55 19.65
CA LEU A 106 -7.83 4.24 20.30
C LEU A 106 -6.60 4.12 21.20
N GLU A 107 -6.82 3.69 22.44
CA GLU A 107 -5.76 3.47 23.42
C GLU A 107 -5.77 2.03 23.96
N GLY A 108 -4.64 1.65 24.57
CA GLY A 108 -4.49 0.36 25.25
C GLY A 108 -4.75 -0.88 24.35
N PRO A 109 -5.53 -1.87 24.82
CA PRO A 109 -5.69 -3.15 24.13
C PRO A 109 -6.40 -3.00 22.77
N GLN A 110 -7.39 -2.11 22.65
CA GLN A 110 -8.15 -1.91 21.42
C GLN A 110 -7.26 -1.45 20.25
N LYS A 111 -6.29 -0.58 20.54
CA LYS A 111 -5.31 -0.12 19.54
C LYS A 111 -4.47 -1.27 18.99
N ARG A 112 -3.99 -2.16 19.87
CA ARG A 112 -3.19 -3.33 19.50
C ARG A 112 -3.99 -4.29 18.63
N GLU A 113 -5.24 -4.56 18.99
CA GLU A 113 -6.13 -5.42 18.21
C GLU A 113 -6.37 -4.85 16.80
N VAL A 114 -6.66 -3.54 16.68
CA VAL A 114 -6.83 -2.90 15.35
C VAL A 114 -5.54 -2.93 14.54
N GLN A 115 -4.37 -2.73 15.16
CA GLN A 115 -3.08 -2.87 14.48
C GLN A 115 -2.86 -4.31 13.97
N GLN A 116 -3.22 -5.32 14.78
CA GLN A 116 -3.15 -6.73 14.38
C GLN A 116 -4.12 -7.05 13.24
N ILE A 117 -5.32 -6.46 13.24
CA ILE A 117 -6.28 -6.58 12.12
C ILE A 117 -5.69 -5.97 10.85
N ARG A 118 -5.07 -4.79 10.93
CA ARG A 118 -4.44 -4.14 9.77
C ARG A 118 -3.32 -4.99 9.20
N LEU A 119 -2.47 -5.56 10.06
CA LEU A 119 -1.40 -6.47 9.64
C LEU A 119 -1.97 -7.74 8.99
N SER A 120 -2.95 -8.39 9.63
CA SER A 120 -3.58 -9.61 9.12
C SER A 120 -4.31 -9.39 7.79
N ALA A 121 -4.92 -8.22 7.62
CA ALA A 121 -5.54 -7.82 6.35
C ALA A 121 -4.50 -7.62 5.25
N TYR A 122 -3.35 -7.01 5.56
CA TYR A 122 -2.25 -6.88 4.61
C TYR A 122 -1.67 -8.25 4.22
N THR A 123 -1.43 -9.14 5.18
CA THR A 123 -0.94 -10.50 4.87
C THR A 123 -1.92 -11.27 4.01
N ALA A 124 -3.23 -11.10 4.23
CA ALA A 124 -4.25 -11.70 3.39
C ALA A 124 -4.24 -11.13 1.95
N ILE A 125 -4.00 -9.83 1.77
CA ILE A 125 -3.81 -9.20 0.44
C ILE A 125 -2.57 -9.78 -0.23
N TRP A 126 -1.46 -9.92 0.50
CA TRP A 126 -0.23 -10.53 0.01
C TRP A 126 -0.47 -11.95 -0.48
N ASP A 127 -1.05 -12.80 0.38
CA ASP A 127 -1.29 -14.21 0.10
C ASP A 127 -2.16 -14.37 -1.17
N LEU A 128 -3.23 -13.57 -1.30
CA LEU A 128 -4.04 -13.53 -2.53
C LEU A 128 -3.24 -13.07 -3.76
N SER A 129 -2.40 -12.05 -3.61
CA SER A 129 -1.62 -11.48 -4.72
C SER A 129 -0.58 -12.45 -5.26
N THR A 130 -0.07 -13.34 -4.41
CA THR A 130 0.87 -14.40 -4.82
C THR A 130 0.19 -15.67 -5.32
N ALA A 131 -1.04 -15.95 -4.88
CA ALA A 131 -1.74 -17.20 -5.22
C ALA A 131 -2.68 -17.06 -6.44
N VAL A 132 -3.37 -15.93 -6.57
CA VAL A 132 -4.35 -15.70 -7.65
C VAL A 132 -3.61 -15.20 -8.90
N PRO A 133 -3.85 -15.81 -10.07
CA PRO A 133 -3.18 -15.42 -11.31
C PRO A 133 -3.58 -13.99 -11.77
N ALA A 134 -2.89 -13.50 -12.80
CA ALA A 134 -3.22 -12.24 -13.45
C ALA A 134 -4.72 -12.17 -13.84
N PRO A 135 -5.39 -11.01 -13.73
CA PRO A 135 -4.86 -9.67 -13.44
C PRO A 135 -4.98 -9.26 -11.96
N PHE A 136 -5.01 -10.22 -11.02
CA PHE A 136 -5.29 -9.89 -9.62
C PHE A 136 -4.21 -9.01 -8.97
N LEU A 137 -2.93 -9.30 -9.22
CA LEU A 137 -1.81 -8.51 -8.70
C LEU A 137 -1.92 -7.03 -9.09
N ASP A 138 -2.22 -6.71 -10.35
CA ASP A 138 -2.38 -5.32 -10.80
C ASP A 138 -3.51 -4.59 -10.06
N LEU A 139 -4.61 -5.29 -9.76
CA LEU A 139 -5.71 -4.76 -8.97
C LEU A 139 -5.30 -4.51 -7.52
N ALA A 140 -4.49 -5.40 -6.94
CA ALA A 140 -3.96 -5.25 -5.59
C ALA A 140 -2.96 -4.10 -5.48
N LEU A 141 -2.04 -3.95 -6.45
CA LEU A 141 -1.08 -2.85 -6.55
C LEU A 141 -1.82 -1.49 -6.63
N LYS A 142 -2.72 -1.34 -7.61
CA LYS A 142 -3.52 -0.12 -7.79
C LYS A 142 -4.41 0.17 -6.58
N GLY A 143 -5.10 -0.85 -6.07
CA GLY A 143 -5.99 -0.73 -4.93
C GLY A 143 -5.26 -0.29 -3.66
N SER A 144 -4.06 -0.82 -3.43
CA SER A 144 -3.25 -0.47 -2.28
C SER A 144 -2.72 0.96 -2.36
N TYR A 145 -2.20 1.36 -3.52
CA TYR A 145 -1.77 2.74 -3.77
C TYR A 145 -2.90 3.75 -3.54
N LEU A 146 -4.06 3.55 -4.17
CA LEU A 146 -5.20 4.48 -4.03
C LEU A 146 -5.71 4.55 -2.58
N THR A 147 -5.68 3.42 -1.86
CA THR A 147 -6.09 3.36 -0.46
C THR A 147 -5.12 4.13 0.44
N TYR A 148 -3.81 4.00 0.20
CA TYR A 148 -2.77 4.79 0.86
C TYR A 148 -2.94 6.29 0.64
N VAL A 149 -3.09 6.71 -0.63
CA VAL A 149 -3.28 8.13 -0.99
C VAL A 149 -4.58 8.68 -0.40
N ARG A 150 -5.67 7.90 -0.38
CA ARG A 150 -6.92 8.32 0.27
C ARG A 150 -6.72 8.58 1.77
N ARG A 151 -5.99 7.69 2.47
CA ARG A 151 -5.71 7.84 3.90
C ARG A 151 -4.81 9.04 4.20
N SER A 152 -3.98 9.44 3.25
CA SER A 152 -3.07 10.59 3.43
C SER A 152 -3.77 11.94 3.41
N ARG A 153 -5.07 12.03 3.10
CA ARG A 153 -5.80 13.30 3.10
C ARG A 153 -5.71 13.98 4.49
N SER A 154 -5.35 15.26 4.50
CA SER A 154 -5.43 16.09 5.71
C SER A 154 -6.90 16.28 6.09
N ALA A 155 -7.22 16.19 7.38
CA ALA A 155 -8.49 16.70 7.85
C ALA A 155 -8.51 18.21 7.58
N PRO A 156 -9.66 18.81 7.23
CA PRO A 156 -9.80 20.26 7.25
C PRO A 156 -9.40 20.76 8.64
N ALA A 157 -8.80 21.96 8.71
CA ALA A 157 -8.30 22.58 9.93
C ALA A 157 -9.42 23.01 10.91
N SER A 158 -10.41 22.14 11.14
CA SER A 158 -11.58 22.35 11.99
C SER A 158 -11.41 21.71 13.37
N GLY A 159 -10.24 21.92 13.98
CA GLY A 159 -9.94 21.44 15.33
C GLY A 159 -8.78 22.24 15.90
N GLY A 160 -9.10 23.40 16.48
CA GLY A 160 -8.16 24.34 17.08
C GLY A 160 -7.53 23.82 18.37
N GLY A 161 -6.60 22.88 18.26
CA GLY A 161 -5.73 22.47 19.34
C GLY A 161 -4.27 22.63 18.95
N ALA A 162 -3.68 23.80 19.15
CA ALA A 162 -2.22 23.89 19.24
C ALA A 162 -1.83 23.32 20.61
N GLY A 163 -1.28 22.11 20.65
CA GLY A 163 -0.96 21.43 21.90
C GLY A 163 -0.42 20.02 21.72
N ALA A 164 -0.04 19.38 22.83
CA ALA A 164 0.56 18.06 22.86
C ALA A 164 -0.31 16.97 22.20
N GLU A 165 -1.63 17.07 22.31
CA GLU A 165 -2.59 16.12 21.72
C GLU A 165 -2.57 16.12 20.18
N ALA A 166 -2.47 17.31 19.57
CA ALA A 166 -2.38 17.44 18.12
C ALA A 166 -1.05 16.89 17.59
N ILE A 167 0.05 17.08 18.34
CA ILE A 167 1.35 16.51 18.02
C ILE A 167 1.29 14.97 18.10
N SER A 168 0.73 14.42 19.18
CA SER A 168 0.54 12.97 19.35
C SER A 168 -0.26 12.37 18.18
N THR A 169 -1.39 12.97 17.85
CA THR A 169 -2.25 12.54 16.73
C THR A 169 -1.52 12.60 15.39
N ALA A 170 -0.72 13.65 15.15
CA ALA A 170 0.08 13.77 13.93
C ALA A 170 1.17 12.69 13.84
N VAL A 171 1.85 12.37 14.95
CA VAL A 171 2.84 11.30 15.04
C VAL A 171 2.20 9.94 14.74
N GLU A 172 1.03 9.66 15.29
CA GLU A 172 0.30 8.42 15.03
C GLU A 172 -0.13 8.29 13.57
N LYS A 173 -0.64 9.37 12.98
CA LYS A 173 -1.00 9.39 11.55
C LYS A 173 0.22 9.15 10.67
N ALA A 174 1.35 9.77 11.00
CA ALA A 174 2.62 9.54 10.30
C ALA A 174 3.11 8.10 10.42
N ALA A 175 3.04 7.50 11.62
CA ALA A 175 3.38 6.09 11.84
C ALA A 175 2.47 5.14 11.05
N ALA A 176 1.16 5.41 11.04
CA ALA A 176 0.20 4.63 10.26
C ALA A 176 0.45 4.72 8.75
N GLN A 177 0.86 5.89 8.25
CA GLN A 177 1.28 6.10 6.86
C GLN A 177 2.59 5.38 6.54
N ALA A 178 3.58 5.44 7.42
CA ALA A 178 4.85 4.72 7.27
C ALA A 178 4.68 3.20 7.21
N PHE A 179 3.81 2.64 8.07
CA PHE A 179 3.44 1.23 8.01
C PHE A 179 2.86 0.85 6.65
N MET A 180 1.86 1.60 6.16
CA MET A 180 1.26 1.30 4.86
C MET A 180 2.25 1.47 3.70
N ALA A 181 3.13 2.47 3.76
CA ALA A 181 4.17 2.64 2.75
C ALA A 181 5.12 1.44 2.71
N SER A 182 5.53 0.92 3.87
CA SER A 182 6.39 -0.27 3.96
C SER A 182 5.71 -1.51 3.35
N CYS A 183 4.44 -1.73 3.68
CA CYS A 183 3.61 -2.78 3.07
C CYS A 183 3.52 -2.66 1.54
N ILE A 184 3.35 -1.44 1.02
CA ILE A 184 3.29 -1.22 -0.43
C ILE A 184 4.66 -1.50 -1.07
N VAL A 185 5.75 -0.98 -0.49
CA VAL A 185 7.11 -1.21 -1.00
C VAL A 185 7.41 -2.70 -1.12
N GLU A 186 7.07 -3.49 -0.09
CA GLU A 186 7.24 -4.94 -0.14
C GLU A 186 6.38 -5.57 -1.26
N MET A 187 5.13 -5.15 -1.40
CA MET A 187 4.20 -5.74 -2.38
C MET A 187 4.61 -5.44 -3.83
N TYR A 188 5.21 -4.28 -4.08
CA TYR A 188 5.78 -3.94 -5.40
C TYR A 188 7.02 -4.78 -5.74
N GLY A 189 7.57 -5.54 -4.78
CA GLY A 189 8.63 -6.51 -5.03
C GLY A 189 8.14 -7.90 -5.46
N ILE A 190 6.82 -8.13 -5.59
CA ILE A 190 6.28 -9.43 -6.02
C ILE A 190 6.58 -9.69 -7.50
N ASP A 191 6.31 -8.70 -8.34
CA ASP A 191 6.59 -8.70 -9.77
C ASP A 191 6.94 -7.27 -10.18
N LEU A 192 8.17 -7.06 -10.63
CA LEU A 192 8.65 -5.72 -10.98
C LEU A 192 7.96 -5.20 -12.24
N GLY A 193 7.47 -6.07 -13.13
CA GLY A 193 6.92 -5.70 -14.42
C GLY A 193 5.55 -5.05 -14.28
N SER A 194 4.64 -5.72 -13.58
CA SER A 194 3.37 -5.15 -13.13
C SER A 194 3.56 -3.90 -12.28
N SER A 195 4.60 -3.88 -11.44
CA SER A 195 4.93 -2.75 -10.57
C SER A 195 5.36 -1.52 -11.36
N TYR A 196 6.17 -1.70 -12.41
CA TYR A 196 6.57 -0.63 -13.33
C TYR A 196 5.35 0.01 -13.99
N GLN A 197 4.45 -0.80 -14.55
CA GLN A 197 3.24 -0.30 -15.21
C GLN A 197 2.37 0.54 -14.27
N CYS A 198 2.21 0.07 -13.03
CA CYS A 198 1.45 0.78 -12.01
C CYS A 198 2.16 2.08 -11.58
N ALA A 199 3.46 2.03 -11.31
CA ALA A 199 4.26 3.18 -10.88
C ALA A 199 4.33 4.26 -11.97
N PHE A 200 4.61 3.89 -13.22
CA PHE A 200 4.62 4.79 -14.37
C PHE A 200 3.31 5.55 -14.51
N LEU A 201 2.17 4.84 -14.44
CA LEU A 201 0.84 5.44 -14.58
C LEU A 201 0.60 6.53 -13.52
N TYR A 202 0.94 6.27 -12.27
CA TYR A 202 0.68 7.20 -11.18
C TYR A 202 1.72 8.32 -11.07
N ILE A 203 3.00 8.08 -11.40
CA ILE A 203 4.02 9.13 -11.53
C ILE A 203 3.62 10.10 -12.66
N ARG A 204 3.14 9.57 -13.80
CA ARG A 204 2.61 10.39 -14.90
C ARG A 204 1.41 11.25 -14.47
N GLN A 205 0.52 10.72 -13.62
CA GLN A 205 -0.60 11.51 -13.07
C GLN A 205 -0.11 12.68 -12.21
N LEU A 206 0.92 12.46 -11.37
CA LEU A 206 1.54 13.54 -10.58
C LEU A 206 2.16 14.60 -11.49
N ALA A 207 2.88 14.19 -12.55
CA ALA A 207 3.42 15.11 -13.54
C ALA A 207 2.32 15.92 -14.25
N LEU A 208 1.18 15.30 -14.56
CA LEU A 208 0.05 16.00 -15.17
C LEU A 208 -0.55 17.05 -14.21
N HIS A 209 -0.73 16.73 -12.93
CA HIS A 209 -1.18 17.70 -11.93
C HIS A 209 -0.24 18.90 -11.83
N LEU A 210 1.07 18.65 -11.81
CA LEU A 210 2.08 19.69 -11.79
C LEU A 210 2.02 20.56 -13.05
N ARG A 211 1.93 19.96 -14.24
CA ARG A 211 1.79 20.68 -15.51
C ARG A 211 0.54 21.55 -15.52
N THR A 212 -0.59 21.04 -15.03
CA THR A 212 -1.84 21.80 -14.91
C THR A 212 -1.68 23.00 -13.97
N ALA A 213 -0.95 22.86 -12.86
CA ALA A 213 -0.67 23.97 -11.95
C ALA A 213 0.17 25.07 -12.62
N TYR A 214 1.21 24.70 -13.38
CA TYR A 214 2.00 25.65 -14.15
C TYR A 214 1.20 26.38 -15.25
N ALA A 215 0.32 25.65 -15.93
CA ALA A 215 -0.46 26.19 -17.05
C ALA A 215 -1.62 27.09 -16.59
N LYS A 216 -2.43 26.62 -15.62
CA LYS A 216 -3.66 27.31 -15.20
C LYS A 216 -3.43 28.35 -14.10
N LYS A 217 -2.47 28.12 -13.20
CA LYS A 217 -2.16 29.00 -12.05
C LYS A 217 -3.38 29.35 -11.17
N THR A 218 -4.38 28.46 -11.10
CA THR A 218 -5.54 28.66 -10.21
C THR A 218 -5.27 28.09 -8.82
N LYS A 219 -6.01 28.57 -7.82
CA LYS A 219 -5.92 28.09 -6.43
C LYS A 219 -6.16 26.58 -6.33
N GLU A 220 -7.10 26.05 -7.10
CA GLU A 220 -7.43 24.62 -7.13
C GLU A 220 -6.29 23.80 -7.71
N SER A 221 -5.66 24.30 -8.78
CA SER A 221 -4.52 23.62 -9.42
C SER A 221 -3.29 23.58 -8.51
N PHE A 222 -3.03 24.65 -7.75
CA PHE A 222 -2.00 24.65 -6.71
C PHE A 222 -2.36 23.76 -5.54
N ALA A 223 -3.62 23.77 -5.07
CA ALA A 223 -4.06 22.94 -3.95
C ALA A 223 -3.86 21.44 -4.21
N MET A 224 -3.97 20.99 -5.46
CA MET A 224 -3.69 19.60 -5.85
C MET A 224 -2.23 19.23 -5.58
N VAL A 225 -1.27 20.04 -6.02
CA VAL A 225 0.19 19.81 -5.84
C VAL A 225 0.62 20.01 -4.39
N LEU A 226 0.00 20.94 -3.69
CA LEU A 226 0.27 21.24 -2.28
C LEU A 226 -0.43 20.27 -1.30
N SER A 227 -1.27 19.37 -1.81
CA SER A 227 -2.00 18.43 -0.97
C SER A 227 -1.07 17.41 -0.32
N TRP A 228 -1.43 16.97 0.89
CA TRP A 228 -0.74 15.85 1.54
C TRP A 228 -0.83 14.55 0.74
N GLN A 229 -1.84 14.44 -0.13
CA GLN A 229 -2.02 13.32 -1.06
C GLN A 229 -0.92 13.31 -2.12
N PHE A 230 -0.62 14.47 -2.71
CA PHE A 230 0.46 14.61 -3.67
C PHE A 230 1.82 14.33 -3.01
N LEU A 231 2.09 14.93 -1.85
CA LEU A 231 3.34 14.73 -1.12
C LEU A 231 3.53 13.27 -0.67
N SER A 232 2.48 12.62 -0.17
CA SER A 232 2.53 11.21 0.23
C SER A 232 2.77 10.29 -0.97
N SER A 233 2.20 10.63 -2.13
CA SER A 233 2.47 9.90 -3.37
C SER A 233 3.93 10.01 -3.78
N LEU A 234 4.52 11.21 -3.76
CA LEU A 234 5.96 11.40 -4.03
C LEU A 234 6.83 10.60 -3.07
N ARG A 235 6.50 10.64 -1.78
CA ARG A 235 7.22 9.89 -0.74
C ARG A 235 7.15 8.39 -0.97
N LEU A 236 5.97 7.86 -1.31
CA LEU A 236 5.79 6.44 -1.59
C LEU A 236 6.60 6.00 -2.80
N TRP A 237 6.52 6.72 -3.92
CA TRP A 237 7.28 6.37 -5.12
C TRP A 237 8.79 6.47 -4.89
N THR A 238 9.23 7.46 -4.11
CA THR A 238 10.63 7.56 -3.68
C THR A 238 11.06 6.32 -2.91
N LEU A 239 10.25 5.83 -1.97
CA LEU A 239 10.55 4.62 -1.20
C LEU A 239 10.59 3.37 -2.10
N VAL A 240 9.64 3.20 -3.03
CA VAL A 240 9.60 2.06 -3.96
C VAL A 240 10.84 2.04 -4.83
N LEU A 241 11.19 3.16 -5.48
CA LEU A 241 12.37 3.24 -6.34
C LEU A 241 13.69 3.12 -5.56
N SER A 242 13.72 3.57 -4.30
CA SER A 242 14.89 3.39 -3.43
C SER A 242 15.09 1.93 -2.98
N ALA A 243 14.00 1.16 -2.87
CA ALA A 243 14.06 -0.23 -2.44
C ALA A 243 14.56 -1.16 -3.56
N TYR A 244 14.23 -0.84 -4.81
CA TYR A 244 14.58 -1.63 -5.99
C TYR A 244 15.34 -0.77 -7.04
N PRO A 245 16.58 -0.35 -6.74
CA PRO A 245 17.38 0.50 -7.64
C PRO A 245 17.97 -0.23 -8.85
N GLY A 246 17.69 -1.54 -8.99
CA GLY A 246 18.27 -2.39 -10.02
C GLY A 246 17.90 -1.94 -11.44
N PRO A 247 18.80 -2.17 -12.42
CA PRO A 247 18.71 -1.58 -13.75
C PRO A 247 17.55 -2.12 -14.61
N GLU A 248 17.02 -3.29 -14.28
CA GLU A 248 16.21 -4.04 -15.25
C GLU A 248 14.78 -3.51 -15.43
N GLU A 249 14.18 -2.85 -14.42
CA GLU A 249 12.75 -2.50 -14.54
C GLU A 249 12.34 -1.15 -13.95
N LEU A 250 12.64 -0.83 -12.68
CA LEU A 250 12.13 0.40 -12.05
C LEU A 250 13.04 1.62 -12.23
N GLN A 251 14.31 1.41 -12.55
CA GLN A 251 15.31 2.49 -12.73
C GLN A 251 14.86 3.60 -13.72
N PRO A 252 14.21 3.31 -14.88
CA PRO A 252 13.76 4.34 -15.81
C PRO A 252 12.75 5.34 -15.22
N LEU A 253 12.11 5.00 -14.10
CA LEU A 253 11.16 5.87 -13.41
C LEU A 253 11.81 6.90 -12.47
N ILE A 254 13.10 6.74 -12.16
CA ILE A 254 13.84 7.65 -11.28
C ILE A 254 13.85 9.06 -11.89
N TYR A 255 14.23 9.19 -13.16
CA TYR A 255 14.30 10.48 -13.82
C TYR A 255 12.93 11.20 -13.90
N PRO A 256 11.84 10.56 -14.38
CA PRO A 256 10.49 11.15 -14.31
C PRO A 256 10.09 11.59 -12.90
N LEU A 257 10.38 10.79 -11.86
CA LEU A 257 10.05 11.16 -10.50
C LEU A 257 10.87 12.37 -10.01
N THR A 258 12.17 12.38 -10.27
CA THR A 258 13.07 13.50 -9.95
C THR A 258 12.58 14.80 -10.60
N GLN A 259 12.18 14.77 -11.87
CA GLN A 259 11.61 15.93 -12.55
C GLN A 259 10.33 16.44 -11.88
N VAL A 260 9.43 15.55 -11.46
CA VAL A 260 8.21 15.95 -10.74
C VAL A 260 8.55 16.57 -9.38
N ILE A 261 9.51 16.00 -8.64
CA ILE A 261 9.93 16.54 -7.33
C ILE A 261 10.56 17.94 -7.50
N GLN A 262 11.52 18.08 -8.42
CA GLN A 262 12.17 19.36 -8.70
C GLN A 262 11.19 20.42 -9.20
N GLY A 263 10.28 20.05 -10.11
CA GLY A 263 9.25 20.96 -10.61
C GLY A 263 8.27 21.37 -9.51
N SER A 264 7.95 20.48 -8.56
CA SER A 264 7.12 20.83 -7.41
C SER A 264 7.80 21.87 -6.50
N MET A 265 9.12 21.78 -6.33
CA MET A 265 9.89 22.78 -5.57
C MET A 265 9.92 24.15 -6.25
N LYS A 266 9.99 24.18 -7.59
CA LYS A 266 10.07 25.41 -8.40
C LYS A 266 8.70 26.07 -8.62
N LEU A 267 7.59 25.40 -8.29
CA LEU A 267 6.23 25.89 -8.58
C LEU A 267 5.90 27.17 -7.81
N LEU A 268 6.30 27.27 -6.53
CA LEU A 268 6.02 28.44 -5.68
C LEU A 268 7.28 28.85 -4.90
N PRO A 269 8.03 29.87 -5.33
CA PRO A 269 9.31 30.26 -4.71
C PRO A 269 9.17 31.01 -3.38
N THR A 270 7.97 31.09 -2.79
CA THR A 270 7.71 31.84 -1.56
C THR A 270 8.19 31.10 -0.29
N SER A 271 8.68 31.84 0.71
CA SER A 271 9.08 31.31 2.03
C SER A 271 7.99 30.50 2.74
N LYS A 272 6.72 30.82 2.52
CA LYS A 272 5.55 30.07 3.03
C LYS A 272 5.57 28.58 2.68
N PHE A 273 6.21 28.19 1.58
CA PHE A 273 6.30 26.80 1.11
C PHE A 273 7.68 26.16 1.39
N LEU A 274 8.45 26.73 2.31
CA LEU A 274 9.72 26.14 2.74
C LEU A 274 9.57 24.70 3.28
N PRO A 275 8.55 24.36 4.10
CA PRO A 275 8.40 22.97 4.59
C PRO A 275 8.25 21.94 3.46
N LEU A 276 7.50 22.28 2.40
CA LEU A 276 7.35 21.41 1.23
C LEU A 276 8.70 21.22 0.52
N ARG A 277 9.45 22.30 0.31
CA ARG A 277 10.78 22.24 -0.32
C ARG A 277 11.75 21.36 0.47
N LEU A 278 11.75 21.46 1.81
CA LEU A 278 12.56 20.60 2.67
C LEU A 278 12.18 19.12 2.54
N HIS A 279 10.88 18.81 2.45
CA HIS A 279 10.45 17.44 2.16
C HIS A 279 10.95 16.95 0.80
N CYS A 280 10.78 17.75 -0.26
CA CYS A 280 11.26 17.40 -1.60
C CYS A 280 12.78 17.16 -1.64
N ILE A 281 13.58 18.01 -0.98
CA ILE A 281 15.03 17.83 -0.88
C ILE A 281 15.37 16.48 -0.22
N ARG A 282 14.70 16.13 0.88
CA ARG A 282 14.90 14.82 1.54
C ARG A 282 14.56 13.65 0.61
N LEU A 283 13.52 13.78 -0.21
CA LEU A 283 13.15 12.74 -1.19
C LEU A 283 14.24 12.59 -2.27
N LEU A 284 14.76 13.70 -2.80
CA LEU A 284 15.85 13.68 -3.78
C LEU A 284 17.13 13.07 -3.20
N GLN A 285 17.50 13.44 -1.97
CA GLN A 285 18.64 12.86 -1.26
C GLN A 285 18.48 11.34 -1.09
N GLN A 286 17.28 10.87 -0.74
CA GLN A 286 17.02 9.45 -0.60
C GLN A 286 17.13 8.70 -1.93
N LEU A 287 16.61 9.25 -3.02
CA LEU A 287 16.76 8.68 -4.37
C LEU A 287 18.22 8.63 -4.80
N ALA A 288 18.97 9.72 -4.59
CA ALA A 288 20.38 9.79 -4.95
C ALA A 288 21.21 8.76 -4.18
N ALA A 289 20.99 8.65 -2.87
CA ALA A 289 21.67 7.66 -2.03
C ALA A 289 21.38 6.21 -2.43
N ALA A 290 20.16 5.91 -2.90
CA ALA A 290 19.77 4.55 -3.27
C ALA A 290 20.19 4.15 -4.70
N SER A 291 20.19 5.09 -5.64
CA SER A 291 20.45 4.83 -7.06
C SER A 291 21.90 5.09 -7.48
N GLY A 292 22.67 5.83 -6.67
CA GLY A 292 24.00 6.32 -7.06
C GLY A 292 23.96 7.38 -8.17
N LEU A 293 22.76 7.85 -8.57
CA LEU A 293 22.57 8.88 -9.57
C LEU A 293 22.38 10.24 -8.88
N PHE A 294 23.07 11.27 -9.36
CA PHE A 294 22.87 12.63 -8.87
C PHE A 294 21.51 13.15 -9.39
N CYS A 295 20.58 13.41 -8.46
CA CYS A 295 19.19 13.82 -8.70
C CYS A 295 18.91 15.24 -8.20
#